data_AF-A0A7W5TNT2-F1
#
_entry.id   AF-A0A7W5TNT2-F1
#
_cell.length_a   1.000
_cell.length_b   1.000
_cell.length_c   1.000
_cell.angle_alpha   90.00
_cell.angle_beta   90.00
_cell.angle_gamma   90.00
#
_symmetry.space_group_name_H-M   'P 1'
#
loop_
_entity.id
_entity.type
_entity.pdbx_description
1 polymer ?
#
loop_
_entity_poly.entity_id
_entity_poly.type
_entity_poly.pdbx_seq_one_letter_code
_entity_poly.pdbx_strand_id
1 'polypeptide(L)' 'MARRGKSAMDADSARRFILATVHKETAQLLKAVEEICRRYPPSDDLNFVRYLLRMIVLETDRADL' A
#
# COMPACT_ATOMS: atom_id res chain seq x y z
N MET A 1 -23.64 -7.45 -32.21
CA MET A 1 -22.23 -7.29 -31.78
C MET A 1 -22.15 -6.17 -30.75
N ALA A 2 -21.99 -6.45 -29.45
CA ALA A 2 -21.49 -5.50 -28.43
C ALA A 2 -21.56 -6.14 -27.02
N ARG A 3 -20.54 -6.90 -26.64
CA ARG A 3 -20.28 -7.26 -25.24
C ARG A 3 -18.78 -7.53 -25.06
N ARG A 4 -17.97 -6.49 -25.17
CA ARG A 4 -16.53 -6.58 -24.87
C ARG A 4 -15.95 -5.37 -24.12
N GLY A 5 -16.76 -4.36 -23.80
CA GLY A 5 -16.31 -3.16 -23.06
C GLY A 5 -16.61 -3.14 -21.55
N LYS A 6 -17.61 -3.90 -21.08
CA LYS A 6 -18.11 -3.76 -19.69
C LYS A 6 -17.29 -4.52 -18.63
N SER A 7 -16.50 -5.52 -19.04
CA SER A 7 -15.74 -6.37 -18.12
C SER A 7 -14.35 -5.82 -17.77
N ALA A 8 -13.73 -5.04 -18.67
CA ALA A 8 -12.39 -4.48 -18.43
C ALA A 8 -12.43 -3.28 -17.48
N MET A 9 -13.41 -2.39 -17.64
CA MET A 9 -13.61 -1.25 -16.71
C MET A 9 -13.85 -1.71 -15.27
N ASP A 10 -14.53 -2.83 -15.07
CA ASP A 10 -14.81 -3.37 -13.73
C ASP A 10 -13.55 -3.95 -13.08
N ALA A 11 -12.73 -4.68 -13.86
CA ALA A 11 -11.45 -5.20 -13.40
C ALA A 11 -10.44 -4.08 -13.05
N ASP A 12 -10.36 -3.03 -13.87
CA ASP A 12 -9.47 -1.88 -13.61
C ASP A 12 -9.93 -1.07 -12.39
N SER A 13 -11.24 -0.97 -12.18
CA SER A 13 -11.82 -0.29 -11.01
C SER A 13 -11.58 -1.10 -9.73
N ALA A 14 -11.78 -2.42 -9.79
CA ALA A 14 -11.47 -3.32 -8.69
C ALA A 14 -9.97 -3.32 -8.34
N ARG A 15 -9.09 -3.31 -9.36
CA ARG A 15 -7.64 -3.22 -9.16
C ARG A 15 -7.25 -1.91 -8.46
N ARG A 16 -7.76 -0.77 -8.92
CA ARG A 16 -7.52 0.54 -8.30
C ARG A 16 -8.04 0.59 -6.87
N PHE A 17 -9.23 0.04 -6.61
CA PHE A 17 -9.77 -0.04 -5.26
C PHE A 17 -8.86 -0.86 -4.32
N ILE A 18 -8.40 -2.03 -4.75
CA ILE A 18 -7.49 -2.88 -3.96
C ILE A 18 -6.18 -2.13 -3.68
N LEU A 19 -5.59 -1.48 -4.68
CA LEU A 19 -4.36 -0.72 -4.52
C LEU A 19 -4.54 0.44 -3.54
N ALA A 20 -5.62 1.20 -3.65
CA ALA A 20 -5.94 2.28 -2.72
C ALA A 20 -6.17 1.78 -1.29
N THR A 21 -6.83 0.63 -1.11
CA THR A 21 -6.99 -0.01 0.20
C THR A 21 -5.63 -0.43 0.76
N VAL A 22 -4.80 -1.14 -0.01
CA VAL A 22 -3.47 -1.57 0.44
C VAL A 22 -2.60 -0.37 0.81
N HIS A 23 -2.60 0.68 -0.02
CA HIS A 23 -1.88 1.92 0.26
C HIS A 23 -2.30 2.50 1.62
N LYS A 24 -3.61 2.70 1.82
CA LYS A 24 -4.16 3.31 3.03
C LYS A 24 -3.80 2.50 4.29
N GLU A 25 -4.05 1.21 4.29
CA GLU A 25 -3.80 0.34 5.45
C GLU A 25 -2.29 0.27 5.75
N THR A 26 -1.46 0.15 4.71
CA THR A 26 0.00 0.12 4.87
C THR A 26 0.55 1.45 5.40
N ALA A 27 0.04 2.59 4.91
CA ALA A 27 0.46 3.91 5.38
C ALA A 27 0.10 4.12 6.86
N GLN A 28 -1.05 3.64 7.31
CA GLN A 28 -1.44 3.68 8.72
C GLN A 28 -0.52 2.81 9.58
N LEU A 29 -0.20 1.59 9.13
CA LEU A 29 0.72 0.71 9.85
C LEU A 29 2.14 1.28 9.89
N LEU A 30 2.63 1.83 8.78
CA LEU A 30 3.94 2.50 8.71
C LEU A 30 4.03 3.62 9.75
N LYS A 31 2.98 4.44 9.86
CA LYS A 31 2.94 5.53 10.86
C LYS A 31 3.07 4.99 12.28
N ALA A 32 2.37 3.90 12.61
CA ALA A 32 2.48 3.26 13.93
C ALA A 32 3.90 2.70 14.19
N VAL A 33 4.49 2.03 13.20
CA VAL A 33 5.86 1.48 13.29
C VAL A 33 6.89 2.60 13.46
N GLU A 34 6.74 3.71 12.74
CA GLU A 34 7.61 4.89 12.90
C GLU A 34 7.49 5.51 14.28
N GLU A 35 6.29 5.55 14.86
CA GLU A 35 6.07 6.03 16.22
C GLU A 35 6.76 5.13 17.26
N ILE A 36 6.69 3.80 17.10
CA ILE A 36 7.39 2.83 17.95
C ILE A 36 8.90 3.03 17.84
N CYS A 37 9.44 3.13 16.61
CA CYS A 37 10.88 3.34 16.37
C CYS A 37 11.41 4.66 16.96
N ARG A 38 10.54 5.67 17.12
CA ARG A 38 10.92 6.95 17.77
C ARG A 38 10.92 6.86 19.29
N ARG A 39 10.04 6.05 19.87
CA ARG A 39 9.88 5.91 21.33
C ARG A 39 10.83 4.90 21.95
N TYR A 40 11.21 3.87 21.21
CA TYR A 40 12.03 2.77 21.70
C TYR A 40 13.19 2.53 20.74
N PRO A 41 14.37 2.09 21.22
CA PRO A 41 15.46 1.68 20.33
C PRO A 41 14.96 0.56 19.41
N PRO A 42 14.95 0.77 18.08
CA PRO A 42 14.39 -0.21 17.16
C PRO A 42 15.31 -1.42 17.07
N SER A 43 14.72 -2.62 17.08
CA SER A 43 15.41 -3.83 16.67
C SER A 43 15.65 -3.85 15.16
N ASP A 44 16.57 -4.69 14.70
CA ASP A 44 16.82 -4.89 13.27
C ASP A 44 15.57 -5.36 12.54
N ASP A 45 14.78 -6.25 13.16
CA ASP A 45 13.49 -6.70 12.62
C ASP A 45 12.50 -5.55 12.42
N LEU A 46 12.42 -4.64 13.40
CA LEU A 46 11.52 -3.49 13.31
C LEU A 46 11.98 -2.50 12.22
N ASN A 47 13.29 -2.31 12.07
CA ASN A 47 13.85 -1.53 10.97
C ASN A 47 13.54 -2.16 9.61
N PHE A 48 13.61 -3.49 9.51
CA PHE A 48 13.26 -4.23 8.31
C PHE A 48 11.77 -4.10 7.97
N VAL A 49 10.89 -4.27 8.96
CA VAL A 49 9.43 -4.04 8.79
C VAL A 49 9.16 -2.61 8.33
N ARG A 50 9.78 -1.61 8.95
CA ARG A 50 9.65 -0.20 8.53
C ARG A 50 10.07 0.00 7.08
N TYR A 51 11.16 -0.63 6.66
CA TYR A 51 11.64 -0.58 5.28
C TYR A 51 10.63 -1.19 4.29
N LEU A 52 10.12 -2.39 4.59
CA LEU A 52 9.13 -3.06 3.75
C LEU A 52 7.83 -2.25 3.61
N LEU A 53 7.34 -1.68 4.71
CA LEU A 53 6.14 -0.84 4.69
C LEU A 53 6.33 0.41 3.84
N ARG A 54 7.50 1.07 3.92
CA ARG A 54 7.84 2.20 3.03
C ARG A 54 7.86 1.81 1.57
N MET A 55 8.45 0.65 1.23
CA MET A 55 8.47 0.14 -0.14
C MET A 55 7.05 -0.07 -0.69
N ILE A 56 6.15 -0.68 0.09
CA ILE A 56 4.77 -0.93 -0.34
C ILE A 56 4.02 0.39 -0.54
N VAL A 57 4.18 1.37 0.36
CA VAL A 57 3.56 2.69 0.21
C VAL A 57 4.04 3.37 -1.07
N LEU A 58 5.36 3.37 -1.34
CA LEU A 58 5.93 3.96 -2.56
C LEU A 58 5.44 3.28 -3.84
N GLU A 59 5.33 1.95 -3.83
CA GLU A 59 4.91 1.19 -5.00
C GLU A 59 3.41 1.38 -5.29
N THR A 60 2.60 1.47 -4.24
CA THR A 60 1.15 1.71 -4.38
C THR A 60 0.82 3.15 -4.77
N ASP A 61 1.61 4.13 -4.34
CA ASP A 61 1.48 5.55 -4.75
C ASP A 61 1.79 5.76 -6.24
N ARG A 62 2.77 5.03 -6.78
CA ARG A 62 3.10 5.03 -8.22
C ARG A 62 2.03 4.40 -9.09
N ALA A 63 1.21 3.52 -8.53
CA ALA A 63 0.18 2.80 -9.27
C ALA A 63 -1.12 3.61 -9.48
N ASP A 64 -1.22 4.78 -8.83
CA ASP A 64 -2.29 5.78 -9.01
C ASP A 64 -1.96 6.87 -10.06
N LEU A 65 -0.74 6.86 -10.64
CA LEU A 65 -0.32 7.67 -11.81
C LEU A 65 -0.46 6.87 -13.12
#